data_AF-A0A817PMS7-F1
#
_entry.id   AF-A0A817PMS7-F1
#
_cell.length_a   1.000
_cell.length_b   1.000
_cell.length_c   1.000
_cell.angle_alpha   90.00
_cell.angle_beta   90.00
_cell.angle_gamma   90.00
#
_symmetry.space_group_name_H-M   'P 1'
#
loop_
_entity.id
_entity.type
_entity.pdbx_description
1 polymer ?
#
loop_
_entity_poly.entity_id
_entity_poly.type
_entity_poly.pdbx_seq_one_letter_code
_entity_poly.pdbx_strand_id
1 'polypeptide(L)'
;MLRTGDGTNIYGLDADQLFELQAAFHQIDTNHNGYITGNELRQCLLRSGVPYNDLEIQRVLSKMDYNRDGRVSYDEYMKFMSRIYRGEQP
;
A
#
# COMPACT_ATOMS: atom_id res chain seq x y z
N MET A 1 -10.57 16.46 6.11
CA MET A 1 -10.26 15.60 4.94
C MET A 1 -11.26 15.93 3.85
N LEU A 2 -10.81 16.16 2.61
CA LEU A 2 -11.68 16.47 1.47
C LEU A 2 -12.48 15.20 1.12
N ARG A 3 -13.81 15.26 1.27
CA ARG A 3 -14.75 14.20 0.87
C ARG A 3 -15.30 14.54 -0.51
N THR A 4 -15.36 13.56 -1.40
CA THR A 4 -16.04 13.66 -2.70
C THR A 4 -17.56 13.61 -2.49
N GLY A 5 -18.35 14.01 -3.49
CA GLY A 5 -19.82 14.15 -3.38
C GLY A 5 -20.57 12.85 -3.07
N ASP A 6 -19.92 11.71 -3.26
CA ASP A 6 -20.37 10.34 -2.95
C ASP A 6 -19.91 9.83 -1.57
N GLY A 7 -19.23 10.66 -0.77
CA GLY A 7 -18.80 10.32 0.59
C GLY A 7 -17.47 9.57 0.69
N THR A 8 -16.81 9.32 -0.44
CA THR A 8 -15.47 8.74 -0.49
C THR A 8 -14.37 9.82 -0.40
N ASN A 9 -13.11 9.41 -0.32
CA ASN A 9 -11.95 10.31 -0.37
C ASN A 9 -11.40 10.44 -1.81
N ILE A 10 -10.27 11.16 -1.97
CA ILE A 10 -9.59 11.32 -3.27
C ILE A 10 -9.10 10.01 -3.92
N TYR A 11 -9.07 8.91 -3.17
CA TYR A 11 -8.72 7.58 -3.65
C TYR A 11 -9.97 6.74 -3.99
N GLY A 12 -11.18 7.27 -3.83
CA GLY A 12 -12.43 6.56 -4.02
C GLY A 12 -12.73 5.51 -2.93
N LEU A 13 -12.16 5.71 -1.73
CA LEU A 13 -12.34 4.82 -0.59
C LEU A 13 -13.24 5.48 0.47
N ASP A 14 -14.03 4.67 1.15
CA ASP A 14 -14.74 5.11 2.36
C ASP A 14 -13.78 5.28 3.55
N ALA A 15 -14.32 5.71 4.69
CA ALA A 15 -13.52 5.99 5.87
C ALA A 15 -12.86 4.74 6.48
N ASP A 16 -13.55 3.60 6.43
CA ASP A 16 -13.09 2.36 7.04
C ASP A 16 -11.98 1.74 6.17
N GLN A 17 -12.19 1.69 4.86
CA GLN A 17 -11.19 1.24 3.89
C GLN A 17 -9.92 2.11 3.92
N LEU A 18 -10.08 3.43 4.01
CA LEU A 18 -8.97 4.36 4.15
C LEU A 18 -8.18 4.07 5.43
N PHE A 19 -8.88 3.87 6.55
CA PHE A 19 -8.25 3.61 7.83
C PHE A 19 -7.48 2.29 7.83
N GLU A 20 -8.05 1.22 7.26
CA GLU A 20 -7.38 -0.08 7.14
C GLU A 20 -6.08 0.02 6.33
N LEU A 21 -6.12 0.69 5.16
CA LEU A 21 -4.94 0.86 4.32
C LEU A 21 -3.89 1.75 4.98
N GLN A 22 -4.31 2.82 5.66
CA GLN A 22 -3.39 3.64 6.45
C GLN A 22 -2.72 2.83 7.56
N ALA A 23 -3.50 2.05 8.32
CA ALA A 23 -2.96 1.22 9.39
C ALA A 23 -1.98 0.17 8.85
N ALA A 24 -2.30 -0.48 7.74
CA ALA A 24 -1.42 -1.44 7.08
C ALA A 24 -0.10 -0.79 6.63
N PHE A 25 -0.15 0.41 6.03
CA PHE A 25 1.06 1.15 5.66
C PHE A 25 1.97 1.39 6.87
N HIS A 26 1.42 1.86 7.99
CA HIS A 26 2.20 2.14 9.20
C HIS A 26 2.75 0.89 9.88
N GLN A 27 2.09 -0.26 9.71
CA GLN A 27 2.63 -1.55 10.19
C GLN A 27 3.81 -2.03 9.35
N ILE A 28 3.82 -1.71 8.06
CA ILE A 28 4.92 -2.09 7.15
C ILE A 28 6.10 -1.11 7.29
N ASP A 29 5.84 0.20 7.30
CA ASP A 29 6.85 1.26 7.49
C ASP A 29 7.33 1.30 8.95
N THR A 30 8.17 0.34 9.31
CA THR A 30 8.68 0.15 10.67
C THR A 30 9.62 1.25 11.15
N ASN A 31 10.24 2.00 10.24
CA ASN A 31 11.14 3.10 10.59
C ASN A 31 10.44 4.47 10.54
N HIS A 32 9.19 4.51 10.08
CA HIS A 32 8.34 5.69 9.98
C HIS A 32 8.92 6.81 9.10
N ASN A 33 9.63 6.44 8.03
CA ASN A 33 10.20 7.40 7.10
C ASN A 33 9.22 7.83 5.99
N GLY A 34 8.02 7.25 5.94
CA GLY A 34 7.00 7.52 4.93
C GLY A 34 7.16 6.73 3.64
N TYR A 35 8.01 5.70 3.64
CA TYR A 35 8.29 4.83 2.51
C TYR A 35 8.32 3.36 2.94
N ILE A 36 7.85 2.48 2.06
CA ILE A 36 7.97 1.05 2.22
C ILE A 36 9.11 0.56 1.33
N THR A 37 10.15 0.02 1.96
CA THR A 37 11.20 -0.72 1.25
C THR A 37 10.81 -2.18 1.09
N GLY A 38 11.45 -2.88 0.16
CA GLY A 38 11.22 -4.32 0.01
C GLY A 38 11.60 -5.14 1.24
N ASN A 39 12.57 -4.65 2.04
CA ASN A 39 12.94 -5.30 3.29
C ASN A 39 11.84 -5.15 4.36
N GLU A 40 11.24 -3.97 4.47
CA GLU A 40 10.12 -3.71 5.38
C GLU A 40 8.88 -4.53 5.02
N LEU A 41 8.53 -4.58 3.73
CA LEU A 41 7.42 -5.40 3.26
C LEU A 41 7.65 -6.89 3.57
N ARG A 42 8.88 -7.39 3.35
CA ARG A 42 9.25 -8.77 3.66
C ARG A 42 9.14 -9.07 5.15
N GLN A 43 9.60 -8.17 6.01
CA GLN A 43 9.48 -8.33 7.46
C GLN A 43 8.01 -8.32 7.92
N CYS A 44 7.18 -7.47 7.34
CA CYS A 44 5.76 -7.44 7.65
C CYS A 44 5.07 -8.76 7.26
N LEU A 45 5.35 -9.27 6.05
CA LEU A 45 4.79 -10.54 5.58
C LEU A 45 5.25 -11.72 6.45
N LEU A 46 6.52 -11.76 6.86
CA LEU A 46 7.02 -12.76 7.83
C LEU A 46 6.23 -12.73 9.13
N ARG A 47 5.98 -11.55 9.68
CA ARG A 47 5.23 -11.38 10.94
C ARG A 47 3.76 -11.76 10.81
N SER A 48 3.16 -11.55 9.63
CA SER A 48 1.77 -11.90 9.37
C SER A 48 1.52 -13.42 9.25
N GLY A 49 2.58 -14.22 9.11
CA GLY A 49 2.47 -15.66 8.90
C GLY A 49 1.96 -16.06 7.51
N VAL A 50 1.75 -15.09 6.61
CA VAL A 50 1.35 -15.34 5.23
C VAL A 50 2.56 -15.86 4.45
N PRO A 51 2.47 -17.05 3.84
CA PRO A 51 3.53 -17.55 2.98
C PRO A 51 3.68 -16.61 1.78
N TYR A 52 4.92 -16.21 1.49
CA TYR A 52 5.23 -15.34 0.37
C TYR A 52 6.44 -15.87 -0.40
N ASN A 53 6.49 -15.52 -1.68
CA ASN A 53 7.67 -15.73 -2.51
C ASN A 53 8.39 -14.39 -2.73
N ASP A 54 9.72 -14.37 -2.61
CA ASP A 54 10.53 -13.18 -2.88
C ASP A 54 10.28 -12.63 -4.30
N LEU A 55 10.01 -13.51 -5.26
CA LEU A 55 9.67 -13.14 -6.63
C LEU A 55 8.32 -12.42 -6.74
N GLU A 56 7.37 -12.74 -5.86
CA GLU A 56 6.06 -12.08 -5.81
C GLU A 56 6.16 -10.73 -5.10
N ILE A 57 6.92 -10.65 -4.01
CA ILE A 57 7.23 -9.38 -3.34
C ILE A 57 7.86 -8.40 -4.32
N GLN A 58 8.89 -8.82 -5.04
CA GLN A 58 9.57 -7.98 -6.04
C GLN A 58 8.62 -7.53 -7.15
N ARG A 59 7.73 -8.41 -7.62
CA ARG A 59 6.71 -8.05 -8.61
C ARG A 59 5.72 -7.02 -8.06
N VAL A 60 5.24 -7.19 -6.83
CA VAL A 60 4.28 -6.27 -6.21
C VAL A 60 4.93 -4.90 -5.99
N LEU A 61 6.14 -4.86 -5.43
CA LEU A 61 6.91 -3.63 -5.26
C LEU A 61 7.12 -2.93 -6.60
N SER A 62 7.57 -3.65 -7.63
CA SER A 62 7.80 -3.07 -8.96
C SER A 62 6.53 -2.53 -9.61
N LYS A 63 5.35 -3.05 -9.24
CA LYS A 63 4.05 -2.54 -9.70
C LYS A 63 3.59 -1.29 -8.93
N MET A 64 3.98 -1.18 -7.67
CA MET A 64 3.64 -0.05 -6.80
C MET A 64 4.62 1.12 -6.97
N ASP A 65 5.90 0.83 -7.20
CA ASP A 65 6.99 1.79 -7.41
C ASP A 65 6.89 2.45 -8.80
N TYR A 66 6.01 3.43 -8.91
CA TYR A 66 5.73 4.13 -10.17
C TYR A 66 6.88 5.04 -10.58
N ASN A 67 7.52 5.69 -9.61
CA ASN A 67 8.64 6.59 -9.87
C ASN A 67 9.99 5.86 -10.05
N ARG A 68 10.04 4.55 -9.72
CA ARG A 68 11.21 3.67 -9.82
C ARG A 68 12.39 4.12 -8.97
N ASP A 69 12.11 4.66 -7.79
CA ASP A 69 13.14 5.06 -6.82
C ASP A 69 13.54 3.92 -5.86
N GLY A 70 12.96 2.72 -6.03
CA GLY A 70 13.29 1.50 -5.29
C GLY A 70 12.56 1.37 -3.96
N ARG A 71 11.61 2.25 -3.68
CA ARG A 71 10.77 2.28 -2.48
C ARG A 71 9.36 2.70 -2.87
N VAL A 72 8.38 2.39 -2.03
CA VAL A 72 6.98 2.75 -2.29
C VAL A 72 6.59 3.87 -1.34
N SER A 73 6.32 5.05 -1.86
CA SER A 73 5.80 6.16 -1.05
C SER A 73 4.36 5.91 -0.59
N TYR A 74 3.93 6.63 0.44
CA TYR A 74 2.53 6.57 0.92
C TYR A 74 1.49 6.80 -0.20
N ASP A 75 1.73 7.77 -1.08
CA ASP A 75 0.82 8.08 -2.19
C ASP A 75 0.77 6.95 -3.24
N GLU A 76 1.92 6.37 -3.57
CA GLU A 76 2.00 5.21 -4.48
C GLU A 76 1.30 3.99 -3.91
N TYR A 77 1.49 3.70 -2.63
CA TYR A 77 0.80 2.63 -1.92
C TYR A 77 -0.73 2.84 -1.95
N MET A 78 -1.20 4.04 -1.57
CA MET A 78 -2.63 4.35 -1.52
C MET A 78 -3.28 4.25 -2.90
N LYS A 79 -2.62 4.78 -3.94
CA LYS A 79 -3.11 4.69 -5.32
C LYS A 79 -3.19 3.26 -5.83
N PHE A 80 -2.19 2.44 -5.53
CA PHE A 80 -2.20 1.04 -5.94
C PHE A 80 -3.29 0.26 -5.20
N MET A 81 -3.34 0.37 -3.87
CA MET A 81 -4.29 -0.38 -3.07
C MET A 81 -5.74 0.06 -3.31
N SER A 82 -5.99 1.35 -3.54
CA SER A 82 -7.35 1.80 -3.83
C SER A 82 -7.91 1.23 -5.13
N ARG A 83 -7.06 1.05 -6.14
CA ARG A 83 -7.42 0.36 -7.39
C ARG A 83 -7.79 -1.10 -7.14
N ILE A 84 -7.03 -1.81 -6.31
CA ILE A 84 -7.34 -3.20 -5.93
C ILE A 84 -8.68 -3.29 -5.19
N TYR A 85 -8.92 -2.42 -4.20
CA TYR A 85 -10.18 -2.39 -3.44
C TYR A 85 -11.40 -2.07 -4.32
N ARG A 86 -11.21 -1.26 -5.36
CA ARG A 86 -12.26 -0.93 -6.33
C ARG A 86 -12.43 -1.98 -7.43
N GLY A 87 -11.64 -3.06 -7.41
CA GLY A 87 -11.66 -4.12 -8.42
C GLY A 87 -11.06 -3.71 -9.78
N GLU A 88 -10.39 -2.56 -9.83
CA GLU A 88 -9.68 -2.06 -11.01
C GLU A 88 -8.29 -2.69 -11.03
N GLN A 89 -8.19 -3.96 -11.45
CA GLN A 89 -6.87 -4.59 -11.58
C GLN A 89 -6.04 -3.89 -12.67
N PRO A 90 -4.76 -3.54 -12.39
CA PRO A 90 -3.82 -3.05 -13.40
C PRO A 90 -3.24 -4.16 -14.28
#